data_AF-A0A2K3MRS8-F1
#
_entry.id   AF-A0A2K3MRS8-F1
#
_cell.length_a   1.000
_cell.length_b   1.000
_cell.length_c   1.000
_cell.angle_alpha   90.00
_cell.angle_beta   90.00
_cell.angle_gamma   90.00
#
_symmetry.space_group_name_H-M   'P 1'
#
loop_
_entity.id
_entity.type
_entity.pdbx_description
1 polymer ?
#
loop_
_entity_poly.entity_id
_entity_poly.type
_entity_poly.pdbx_seq_one_letter_code
_entity_poly.pdbx_strand_id
1 'polypeptide(L)' 'MATQFDMLCDVLPGRDSWKFIVRVLRMWSISSFMKPNEINSLEMVLIDEK' A
#
# COMPACT_ATOMS: atom_id res chain seq x y z
N MET A 1 2.30 -23.17 -11.96
CA MET A 1 1.89 -23.11 -10.54
C MET A 1 1.31 -21.72 -10.32
N ALA A 2 0.03 -21.60 -10.02
CA ALA A 2 -0.56 -20.30 -9.70
C ALA A 2 0.10 -19.80 -8.40
N THR A 3 0.83 -18.68 -8.45
CA THR A 3 1.33 -18.07 -7.22
C THR A 3 0.14 -17.52 -6.45
N GLN A 4 -0.14 -18.05 -5.27
CA GLN A 4 -1.16 -17.54 -4.37
C GLN A 4 -0.79 -16.11 -3.96
N PHE A 5 -1.76 -15.20 -4.03
CA PHE A 5 -1.63 -13.84 -3.51
C PHE A 5 -2.08 -13.82 -2.05
N ASP A 6 -1.42 -13.02 -1.23
CA ASP A 6 -1.80 -12.76 0.17
C ASP A 6 -3.07 -11.89 0.22
N MET A 7 -3.84 -11.96 1.32
CA MET A 7 -4.94 -11.03 1.59
C MET A 7 -4.44 -9.86 2.44
N LEU A 8 -5.03 -8.67 2.26
CA LEU A 8 -4.67 -7.48 3.05
C LEU A 8 -4.90 -7.69 4.55
N CYS A 9 -5.87 -8.54 4.92
CA CYS A 9 -6.14 -8.88 6.32
C CYS A 9 -5.07 -9.77 6.97
N ASP A 10 -4.14 -10.35 6.20
CA ASP A 10 -3.07 -11.22 6.68
C ASP A 10 -1.78 -10.45 6.99
N VAL A 11 -1.80 -9.12 6.87
CA VAL A 11 -0.66 -8.27 7.23
C VAL A 11 -0.45 -8.30 8.73
N LEU A 12 0.70 -8.80 9.14
CA LEU A 12 1.09 -8.99 10.54
C LEU A 12 2.52 -8.50 10.78
N PRO A 13 2.83 -7.92 11.95
CA PRO A 13 4.20 -7.61 12.31
C PRO A 13 5.09 -8.86 12.29
N GLY A 14 6.32 -8.73 11.78
CA GLY A 14 7.34 -9.80 11.81
C GLY A 14 7.44 -10.67 10.55
N ARG A 15 6.59 -10.46 9.54
CA ARG A 15 6.79 -10.96 8.19
C ARG A 15 7.38 -9.84 7.32
N ASP A 16 8.38 -10.17 6.51
CA ASP A 16 9.14 -9.15 5.75
C ASP A 16 8.56 -8.85 4.36
N SER A 17 7.75 -9.76 3.81
CA SER A 17 7.24 -9.61 2.44
C SER A 17 5.88 -10.28 2.20
N TRP A 18 5.06 -9.59 1.41
CA TRP A 18 3.75 -10.03 0.94
C TRP A 18 3.59 -9.73 -0.56
N LYS A 19 2.68 -10.44 -1.20
CA LYS A 19 2.33 -10.29 -2.61
C LYS A 19 0.82 -10.14 -2.74
N PHE A 20 0.34 -8.94 -3.03
CA PHE A 20 -1.09 -8.64 -3.14
C PHE A 20 -1.53 -8.41 -4.60
N ILE A 21 -2.79 -8.75 -4.91
CA ILE A 21 -3.57 -8.13 -6.00
C ILE A 21 -4.63 -7.26 -5.34
N VAL A 22 -4.66 -5.98 -5.70
CA VAL A 22 -5.55 -4.98 -5.09
C VAL A 22 -6.04 -4.00 -6.14
N ARG A 23 -7.16 -3.35 -5.83
CA ARG A 23 -7.60 -2.11 -6.48
C ARG A 23 -7.19 -0.93 -5.60
N VAL A 24 -6.62 0.11 -6.23
CA VAL A 24 -6.36 1.40 -5.57
C VAL A 24 -7.65 2.22 -5.60
N LEU A 25 -8.21 2.52 -4.42
CA LEU A 25 -9.43 3.32 -4.31
C LEU A 25 -9.16 4.82 -4.31
N ARG A 26 -8.08 5.24 -3.64
CA ARG A 26 -7.64 6.63 -3.53
C ARG A 26 -6.13 6.67 -3.43
N MET A 27 -5.55 7.76 -3.94
CA MET A 27 -4.11 7.99 -3.94
C MET A 27 -3.86 9.50 -3.83
N TRP A 28 -2.91 9.90 -2.99
CA TRP A 28 -2.53 11.31 -2.83
C TRP A 28 -1.06 11.44 -2.42
N SER A 29 -0.43 12.54 -2.80
CA SER A 29 0.91 12.91 -2.34
C SER A 29 0.85 13.73 -1.06
N ILE A 30 1.78 13.48 -0.15
CA ILE A 30 2.01 14.30 1.04
C ILE A 30 3.32 15.04 0.85
N SER A 31 3.32 16.35 1.10
CA SER A 31 4.52 17.17 1.03
C SER A 31 5.42 16.99 2.25
N SER A 32 6.70 17.25 2.06
CA SER A 32 7.71 17.22 3.13
C SER A 32 7.45 18.31 4.16
N PHE A 33 7.65 17.96 5.44
CA PHE A 33 7.56 18.91 6.54
C PHE A 33 8.51 20.09 6.30
N MET A 34 8.00 21.32 6.41
CA MET A 34 8.71 22.57 6.11
C MET A 34 9.18 22.74 4.66
N LYS A 35 8.77 21.87 3.74
CA LYS A 35 9.16 21.91 2.32
C LYS A 35 7.97 21.58 1.42
N PRO A 36 7.03 22.52 1.23
CA PRO A 36 5.75 22.26 0.56
C PRO A 36 5.89 21.87 -0.93
N ASN A 37 7.01 22.20 -1.57
CA ASN A 37 7.28 21.90 -2.97
C ASN A 37 7.98 20.54 -3.17
N GLU A 38 8.36 19.86 -2.09
CA GLU A 38 8.95 18.52 -2.14
C GLU A 38 7.89 17.49 -1.71
N ILE A 39 7.73 16.44 -2.51
CA ILE A 39 6.86 15.30 -2.14
C ILE A 39 7.65 14.37 -1.21
N ASN A 40 7.07 14.05 -0.05
CA ASN A 40 7.64 13.14 0.93
C ASN A 40 7.19 11.70 0.70
N SER A 41 5.88 11.51 0.54
CA SER A 41 5.28 10.18 0.42
C SER A 41 4.09 10.19 -0.53
N LEU A 42 3.81 9.02 -1.10
CA LEU A 42 2.58 8.71 -1.79
C LEU A 42 1.78 7.78 -0.89
N GLU A 43 0.59 8.21 -0.51
CA GLU A 43 -0.32 7.43 0.32
C GLU A 43 -1.46 6.89 -0.54
N MET A 44 -1.94 5.68 -0.20
CA MET A 44 -2.93 4.96 -0.97
C MET A 44 -3.92 4.24 -0.06
N VAL A 45 -5.16 4.12 -0.52
CA VAL A 45 -6.16 3.20 0.06
C VAL A 45 -6.31 2.02 -0.88
N LEU A 46 -6.01 0.82 -0.39
CA LEU A 46 -6.05 -0.43 -1.14
C LEU A 46 -7.26 -1.26 -0.69
N ILE A 47 -7.88 -1.97 -1.63
CA ILE A 47 -8.92 -2.97 -1.37
C ILE A 47 -8.62 -4.23 -2.19
N ASP A 48 -8.71 -5.40 -1.59
CA ASP A 48 -8.64 -6.69 -2.31
C ASP A 48 -10.07 -7.18 -2.66
N GLU A 49 -10.23 -8.43 -3.12
CA GLU A 49 -11.54 -8.96 -3.53
C GLU A 49 -12.55 -9.15 -2.37
N LYS A 50 -12.11 -9.02 -1.12
CA LYS A 50 -12.96 -9.34 0.05
C LYS A 50 -13.87 -8.19 0.48
#